data_AF-A0A953W1G8-F1
#
_entry.id   AF-A0A953W1G8-F1
#
_cell.length_a   1.000
_cell.length_b   1.000
_cell.length_c   1.000
_cell.angle_alpha   90.00
_cell.angle_beta   90.00
_cell.angle_gamma   90.00
#
_symmetry.space_group_name_H-M   'P 1'
#
loop_
_entity.id
_entity.type
_entity.pdbx_description
1 polymer ?
#
loop_
_entity_poly.entity_id
_entity_poly.type
_entity_poly.pdbx_seq_one_letter_code
_entity_poly.pdbx_strand_id
1 'polypeptide(L)'
;MQITLLTHDPILANSVALMLASSALGRLSRGGDDVARLARPDVLILDANLPRRLMRALRRRVAEWDGPVPMLLLTGGDKGAAVPNGFETADVLAKPFHQRDLVARIHATQHAADGDIHVGRLSLDTSARHASVDGEKVPLTRMEYEVLEFLATHKGTTLTKE
;
A
#
# COMPACT_ATOMS: atom_id res chain seq x y z
N MET A 1 12.22 7.45 -0.64
CA MET A 1 11.37 6.26 -0.80
C MET A 1 11.63 5.59 -2.13
N GLN A 2 11.94 4.29 -2.13
CA GLN A 2 12.09 3.45 -3.31
C GLN A 2 10.82 2.62 -3.52
N ILE A 3 10.08 2.94 -4.58
CA ILE A 3 8.88 2.20 -5.00
C ILE A 3 9.29 1.27 -6.12
N THR A 4 8.90 -0.01 -6.07
CA THR A 4 9.14 -0.95 -7.18
C THR A 4 7.81 -1.37 -7.78
N LEU A 5 7.65 -1.19 -9.10
CA LEU A 5 6.51 -1.71 -9.85
C LEU A 5 6.94 -2.96 -10.62
N LEU A 6 6.15 -4.02 -10.46
CA LEU A 6 6.19 -5.21 -11.29
C LEU A 6 4.96 -5.23 -12.20
N THR A 7 5.17 -5.11 -13.50
CA THR A 7 4.14 -5.26 -14.53
C THR A 7 4.76 -5.68 -15.86
N HIS A 8 3.99 -6.37 -16.68
CA HIS A 8 4.34 -6.66 -18.08
C HIS A 8 3.65 -5.68 -19.05
N ASP A 9 2.77 -4.81 -18.54
CA ASP A 9 2.05 -3.81 -19.34
C ASP A 9 2.88 -2.52 -19.41
N PRO A 10 3.46 -2.18 -20.58
CA PRO A 10 4.27 -0.98 -20.72
C PRO A 10 3.46 0.32 -20.59
N ILE A 11 2.16 0.28 -20.90
CA ILE A 11 1.26 1.43 -20.78
C ILE A 11 1.02 1.71 -19.29
N LEU A 12 0.70 0.67 -18.51
CA LEU A 12 0.58 0.80 -17.06
C LEU A 12 1.88 1.29 -16.43
N ALA A 13 3.02 0.70 -16.82
CA ALA A 13 4.33 1.09 -16.31
C ALA A 13 4.64 2.56 -16.55
N ASN A 14 4.34 3.07 -17.75
CA ASN A 14 4.56 4.48 -18.09
C ASN A 14 3.56 5.39 -17.36
N SER A 15 2.29 4.99 -17.29
CA SER A 15 1.25 5.75 -16.59
C SER A 15 1.58 5.92 -15.10
N VAL A 16 1.91 4.83 -14.41
CA VAL A 16 2.31 4.85 -12.99
C VAL A 16 3.60 5.66 -12.80
N ALA A 17 4.58 5.53 -13.69
CA ALA A 17 5.80 6.33 -13.63
C ALA A 17 5.52 7.84 -13.72
N LEU A 18 4.62 8.26 -14.62
CA LEU A 18 4.24 9.67 -14.77
C LEU A 18 3.47 10.18 -13.55
N MET A 19 2.52 9.39 -13.03
CA MET A 19 1.76 9.72 -11.81
C MET A 19 2.68 9.86 -10.58
N LEU A 20 3.70 9.01 -10.48
CA LEU A 20 4.66 9.08 -9.38
C LEU A 20 5.66 10.21 -9.57
N ALA A 21 6.14 10.48 -10.79
CA ALA A 21 7.05 11.59 -11.06
C ALA A 21 6.41 12.96 -10.82
N SER A 22 5.10 13.10 -11.04
CA SER A 22 4.35 14.32 -10.75
C SER A 22 3.89 14.43 -9.29
N SER A 23 4.10 13.38 -8.48
CA SER A 23 3.98 13.45 -7.03
C SER A 23 5.38 13.48 -6.41
N ALA A 24 5.53 13.99 -5.19
CA ALA A 24 6.84 14.00 -4.51
C ALA A 24 7.27 12.59 -4.01
N LEU A 25 6.73 11.52 -4.62
CA LEU A 25 6.81 10.14 -4.16
C LEU A 25 7.97 9.38 -4.82
N GLY A 26 9.18 9.68 -4.34
CA GLY A 26 10.31 8.75 -4.45
C GLY A 26 10.74 8.34 -5.87
N ARG A 27 11.53 7.26 -5.95
CA ARG A 27 12.04 6.73 -7.22
C ARG A 27 11.31 5.44 -7.58
N LEU A 28 10.74 5.39 -8.78
CA LEU A 28 10.16 4.16 -9.33
C LEU A 28 11.26 3.28 -9.96
N SER A 29 11.41 2.08 -9.45
CA SER A 29 12.16 1.00 -10.10
C SER A 29 11.19 0.08 -10.85
N ARG A 30 11.55 -0.32 -12.07
CA ARG A 30 10.79 -1.30 -12.85
C ARG A 30 11.45 -2.66 -12.68
N GLY A 31 10.74 -3.62 -12.12
CA GLY A 31 11.16 -5.02 -12.19
C GLY A 31 10.43 -5.71 -13.34
N GLY A 32 11.21 -6.27 -14.26
CA GLY A 32 10.70 -7.08 -15.37
C GLY A 32 10.62 -8.57 -14.99
N ASP A 33 11.08 -9.43 -15.91
CA ASP A 33 11.12 -10.88 -15.72
C ASP A 33 12.14 -11.37 -14.67
N ASP A 34 13.16 -10.57 -14.34
CA ASP A 34 14.23 -10.97 -13.39
C ASP A 34 13.94 -10.51 -11.96
N VAL A 35 12.95 -11.17 -11.36
CA VAL A 35 12.51 -10.94 -9.98
C VAL A 35 13.60 -11.33 -8.96
N ALA A 36 14.54 -12.21 -9.33
CA ALA A 36 15.56 -12.72 -8.42
C ALA A 36 16.57 -11.65 -7.98
N ARG A 37 16.80 -10.62 -8.82
CA ARG A 37 17.73 -9.53 -8.54
C ARG A 37 17.10 -8.34 -7.82
N LEU A 38 15.80 -8.40 -7.50
CA LEU A 38 15.13 -7.26 -6.86
C LEU A 38 15.71 -6.99 -5.48
N ALA A 39 16.13 -5.75 -5.26
CA ALA A 39 16.41 -5.22 -3.93
C ALA A 39 15.09 -5.00 -3.18
N ARG A 40 15.12 -5.05 -1.84
CA ARG A 40 13.97 -4.77 -0.98
C ARG A 40 13.51 -3.31 -1.20
N PRO A 41 12.27 -3.07 -1.67
CA PRO A 41 11.73 -1.72 -1.79
C PRO A 41 11.05 -1.27 -0.49
N ASP A 42 10.74 0.02 -0.41
CA ASP A 42 9.86 0.55 0.65
C ASP A 42 8.40 0.20 0.37
N VAL A 43 7.99 0.22 -0.91
CA VAL A 43 6.65 -0.22 -1.35
C VAL A 43 6.78 -1.02 -2.64
N LEU A 44 6.13 -2.17 -2.67
CA LEU A 44 6.06 -3.06 -3.82
C LEU A 44 4.67 -2.99 -4.46
N ILE A 45 4.61 -2.49 -5.70
CA ILE A 45 3.38 -2.42 -6.49
C ILE A 45 3.37 -3.59 -7.48
N LEU A 46 2.30 -4.38 -7.45
CA LEU A 46 2.14 -5.60 -8.23
C LEU A 46 0.97 -5.49 -9.18
N ASP A 47 1.19 -5.80 -10.45
CA ASP A 47 0.09 -6.01 -11.39
C ASP A 47 -0.50 -7.42 -11.21
N ALA A 48 -1.81 -7.50 -10.97
CA ALA A 48 -2.52 -8.77 -10.83
C ALA A 48 -2.42 -9.66 -12.09
N ASN A 49 -2.18 -9.05 -13.27
CA ASN A 49 -2.02 -9.79 -14.52
C ASN A 49 -0.62 -10.38 -14.71
N LEU A 50 0.28 -10.28 -13.71
CA LEU A 50 1.62 -10.86 -13.82
C LEU A 50 1.57 -12.38 -14.04
N PRO A 51 2.42 -12.92 -14.93
CA PRO A 51 2.56 -14.36 -15.12
C PRO A 51 2.78 -15.10 -13.80
N ARG A 52 2.08 -16.23 -13.60
CA ARG A 52 2.20 -17.07 -12.39
C ARG A 52 3.65 -17.45 -12.04
N ARG A 53 4.52 -17.62 -13.05
CA ARG A 53 5.95 -17.88 -12.85
C ARG A 53 6.65 -16.75 -12.09
N LEU A 54 6.34 -15.50 -12.41
CA LEU A 54 6.93 -14.31 -11.79
C LEU A 54 6.37 -14.12 -10.38
N MET A 55 5.07 -14.36 -10.17
CA MET A 55 4.47 -14.34 -8.83
C MET A 55 5.11 -15.35 -7.88
N ARG A 56 5.38 -16.58 -8.35
CA ARG A 56 6.11 -17.57 -7.54
C ARG A 56 7.55 -17.17 -7.26
N ALA A 57 8.25 -16.61 -8.24
CA ALA A 57 9.60 -16.10 -8.05
C ALA A 57 9.62 -14.94 -7.03
N LEU A 58 8.62 -14.05 -7.11
CA LEU A 58 8.48 -12.93 -6.21
C LEU A 58 8.22 -13.37 -4.79
N ARG A 59 7.30 -14.32 -4.57
CA ARG A 59 7.02 -14.84 -3.23
C ARG A 59 8.28 -15.40 -2.57
N ARG A 60 9.11 -16.13 -3.32
CA ARG A 60 10.41 -16.61 -2.83
C ARG A 60 11.34 -15.45 -2.49
N ARG A 61 11.43 -14.46 -3.37
CA ARG A 61 12.29 -13.29 -3.16
C ARG A 61 11.87 -12.45 -1.95
N VAL A 62 10.57 -12.24 -1.76
CA VAL A 62 10.01 -11.51 -0.60
C VAL A 62 10.33 -12.23 0.71
N ALA A 63 10.28 -13.57 0.71
CA ALA A 63 10.63 -14.37 1.88
C ALA A 63 12.12 -14.32 2.27
N GLU A 64 13.00 -13.88 1.37
CA GLU A 64 14.43 -13.67 1.65
C GLU A 64 14.73 -12.28 2.23
N TRP A 65 13.76 -11.36 2.20
CA TRP A 65 13.93 -10.02 2.76
C TRP A 65 13.73 -10.02 4.27
N ASP A 66 14.44 -9.13 4.96
CA ASP A 66 14.27 -8.94 6.38
C ASP A 66 12.98 -8.16 6.64
N GLY A 67 12.00 -8.85 7.24
CA GLY A 67 10.68 -8.33 7.57
C GLY A 67 9.68 -8.24 6.40
N PRO A 68 8.40 -7.95 6.72
CA PRO A 68 7.37 -7.75 5.71
C PRO A 68 7.69 -6.52 4.84
N VAL A 69 7.19 -6.53 3.60
CA VAL A 69 7.26 -5.40 2.68
C VAL A 69 5.83 -4.93 2.36
N PRO A 70 5.54 -3.63 2.47
CA PRO A 70 4.26 -3.06 2.04
C PRO A 70 3.95 -3.42 0.58
N MET A 71 2.80 -4.03 0.33
CA MET A 71 2.41 -4.51 -0.99
C MET A 71 1.09 -3.91 -1.44
N LEU A 72 1.07 -3.35 -2.66
CA LEU A 72 -0.12 -2.83 -3.33
C LEU A 72 -0.40 -3.60 -4.61
N LEU A 73 -1.54 -4.26 -4.70
CA LEU A 73 -1.99 -5.00 -5.87
C LEU A 73 -2.88 -4.12 -6.77
N LEU A 74 -2.47 -3.95 -8.02
CA LEU A 74 -3.23 -3.30 -9.09
C LEU A 74 -4.05 -4.35 -9.84
N THR A 75 -5.37 -4.32 -9.67
CA THR A 75 -6.26 -5.35 -10.20
C THR A 75 -7.26 -4.80 -11.22
N GLY A 76 -7.81 -5.65 -12.10
CA GLY A 76 -8.91 -5.25 -12.98
C GLY A 76 -10.21 -4.97 -12.20
N GLY A 77 -11.07 -4.11 -12.74
CA GLY A 77 -12.33 -3.69 -12.12
C GLY A 77 -13.42 -4.78 -12.01
N ASP A 78 -13.20 -5.97 -12.59
CA ASP A 78 -14.11 -7.09 -12.38
C ASP A 78 -13.97 -7.62 -10.95
N LYS A 79 -15.09 -7.62 -10.24
CA LYS A 79 -15.29 -8.15 -8.89
C LYS A 79 -14.95 -9.64 -8.85
N GLY A 80 -13.67 -9.99 -8.77
CA GLY A 80 -13.27 -11.39 -8.81
C GLY A 80 -11.80 -11.68 -9.11
N ALA A 81 -10.97 -10.66 -9.37
CA ALA A 81 -9.54 -10.87 -9.37
C ALA A 81 -9.08 -11.18 -7.94
N ALA A 82 -9.12 -12.47 -7.59
CA ALA A 82 -8.66 -12.99 -6.33
C ALA A 82 -7.21 -12.56 -6.12
N VAL A 83 -6.93 -12.04 -4.93
CA VAL A 83 -5.56 -11.77 -4.51
C VAL A 83 -4.75 -13.05 -4.71
N PRO A 84 -3.65 -13.02 -5.49
CA PRO A 84 -2.87 -14.23 -5.74
C PRO A 84 -2.41 -14.85 -4.41
N ASN A 85 -2.49 -16.18 -4.31
CA ASN A 85 -2.06 -16.92 -3.12
C ASN A 85 -0.63 -16.54 -2.71
N GLY A 86 -0.45 -16.16 -1.44
CA GLY A 86 0.79 -15.65 -0.87
C GLY A 86 0.93 -14.12 -0.88
N PHE A 87 -0.10 -13.38 -1.27
CA PHE A 87 -0.17 -11.91 -1.26
C PHE A 87 -1.41 -11.38 -0.54
N GLU A 88 -2.03 -12.19 0.32
CA GLU A 88 -3.31 -11.90 1.00
C GLU A 88 -3.27 -10.63 1.87
N THR A 89 -2.08 -10.23 2.30
CA THR A 89 -1.84 -9.03 3.11
C THR A 89 -1.66 -7.77 2.25
N ALA A 90 -1.67 -7.88 0.93
CA ALA A 90 -1.53 -6.73 0.04
C ALA A 90 -2.81 -5.89 0.02
N ASP A 91 -2.65 -4.57 0.07
CA ASP A 91 -3.75 -3.66 -0.20
C ASP A 91 -4.08 -3.69 -1.70
N VAL A 92 -5.31 -3.32 -2.07
CA VAL A 92 -5.81 -3.50 -3.44
C VAL A 92 -6.31 -2.18 -4.02
N LEU A 93 -5.92 -1.91 -5.27
CA LEU A 93 -6.41 -0.79 -6.08
C LEU A 93 -6.95 -1.31 -7.42
N ALA A 94 -8.23 -1.05 -7.67
CA ALA A 94 -8.89 -1.44 -8.91
C ALA A 94 -8.54 -0.48 -10.05
N LYS A 95 -8.28 -1.04 -11.24
CA LYS A 95 -8.12 -0.36 -12.52
C LYS A 95 -9.51 -0.15 -13.16
N PRO A 96 -9.77 1.00 -13.79
CA PRO A 96 -8.91 2.17 -13.90
C PRO A 96 -8.86 2.98 -12.58
N PHE A 97 -7.72 3.61 -12.30
CA PHE A 97 -7.52 4.45 -11.12
C PHE A 97 -6.92 5.80 -11.51
N HIS A 98 -7.13 6.82 -10.67
CA HIS A 98 -6.50 8.12 -10.83
C HIS A 98 -5.23 8.24 -9.99
N GLN A 99 -4.40 9.24 -10.30
CA GLN A 99 -3.17 9.54 -9.56
C GLN A 99 -3.44 9.71 -8.06
N ARG A 100 -4.49 10.45 -7.70
CA ARG A 100 -4.85 10.69 -6.29
C ARG A 100 -5.08 9.39 -5.53
N ASP A 101 -5.78 8.44 -6.15
CA ASP A 101 -6.09 7.14 -5.53
C ASP A 101 -4.83 6.30 -5.34
N LEU A 102 -3.96 6.27 -6.36
CA LEU A 102 -2.69 5.55 -6.30
C LEU A 102 -1.78 6.11 -5.19
N VAL A 103 -1.62 7.43 -5.14
CA VAL A 103 -0.81 8.13 -4.14
C VAL A 103 -1.35 7.86 -2.72
N ALA A 104 -2.65 8.06 -2.51
CA ALA A 104 -3.28 7.83 -1.21
C ALA A 104 -3.10 6.38 -0.75
N ARG A 105 -3.23 5.43 -1.69
CA ARG A 105 -3.10 4.00 -1.41
C ARG A 105 -1.66 3.58 -1.09
N ILE A 106 -0.67 4.14 -1.79
CA ILE A 106 0.76 3.93 -1.50
C ILE A 106 1.08 4.41 -0.08
N HIS A 107 0.60 5.60 0.30
CA HIS A 107 0.75 6.09 1.67
C HIS A 107 0.10 5.13 2.67
N ALA A 108 -1.17 4.78 2.49
CA ALA A 108 -1.88 3.87 3.40
C ALA A 108 -1.18 2.50 3.54
N THR A 109 -0.67 1.96 2.43
CA THR A 109 0.02 0.65 2.40
C THR A 109 1.35 0.71 3.17
N GLN A 110 2.12 1.77 3.00
CA GLN A 110 3.40 1.96 3.70
C GLN A 110 3.19 2.02 5.21
N HIS A 111 2.31 2.90 5.65
CA HIS A 111 2.10 3.17 7.07
C HIS A 111 1.39 2.00 7.78
N ALA A 112 0.55 1.23 7.09
CA ALA A 112 -0.02 0.01 7.65
C ALA A 112 1.06 -1.03 8.04
N ALA A 113 2.22 -1.01 7.37
CA ALA A 113 3.34 -1.87 7.75
C ALA A 113 4.13 -1.32 8.96
N ASP A 114 4.05 -0.02 9.22
CA ASP A 114 4.63 0.64 10.40
C ASP A 114 3.73 0.46 11.65
N GLY A 115 2.51 -0.07 11.48
CA GLY A 115 1.53 -0.27 12.55
C GLY A 115 0.47 0.83 12.63
N ASP A 116 0.40 1.71 11.63
CA ASP A 116 -0.44 2.90 11.68
C ASP A 116 -1.82 2.67 11.04
N ILE A 117 -2.85 3.33 11.58
CA ILE A 117 -4.24 3.25 11.10
C ILE A 117 -4.61 4.51 10.31
N HIS A 118 -5.14 4.34 9.09
CA HIS A 118 -5.56 5.46 8.25
C HIS A 118 -7.06 5.48 7.97
N VAL A 119 -7.66 6.67 8.09
CA VAL A 119 -9.06 6.95 7.76
C VAL A 119 -9.17 8.26 6.99
N GLY A 120 -9.23 8.18 5.66
CA GLY A 120 -9.27 9.36 4.80
C GLY A 120 -7.99 10.18 4.96
N ARG A 121 -8.13 11.39 5.53
CA ARG A 121 -7.01 12.32 5.79
C ARG A 121 -6.34 12.09 7.16
N LEU A 122 -6.98 11.29 8.02
CA LEU A 122 -6.49 10.96 9.35
C LEU A 122 -5.49 9.79 9.28
N SER A 123 -4.41 9.92 10.04
CA SER A 123 -3.41 8.88 10.28
C SER A 123 -3.18 8.74 11.78
N LEU A 124 -3.14 7.52 12.29
CA LEU A 124 -2.89 7.19 13.69
C LEU A 124 -1.66 6.30 13.79
N ASP A 125 -0.62 6.79 14.43
CA ASP A 125 0.53 5.98 14.83
C ASP A 125 0.18 5.27 16.13
N THR A 126 -0.02 3.94 16.06
CA THR A 126 -0.41 3.11 17.22
C THR A 126 0.76 2.82 18.13
N SER A 127 1.99 2.89 17.61
CA SER A 127 3.20 2.67 18.38
C SER A 127 3.52 3.87 19.27
N ALA A 128 3.45 5.08 18.70
CA ALA A 128 3.73 6.33 19.39
C ALA A 128 2.49 7.01 19.98
N ARG A 129 1.30 6.44 19.74
CA ARG A 129 -0.01 6.98 20.15
C ARG A 129 -0.21 8.43 19.71
N HIS A 130 0.05 8.71 18.42
CA HIS A 130 -0.12 10.03 17.83
C HIS A 130 -1.13 10.03 16.69
N ALA A 131 -1.80 11.15 16.50
CA ALA A 131 -2.68 11.37 15.36
C ALA A 131 -2.13 12.50 14.47
N SER A 132 -2.36 12.39 13.17
CA SER A 132 -2.11 13.49 12.22
C SER A 132 -3.22 13.59 11.19
N VAL A 133 -3.47 14.80 10.69
CA VAL A 133 -4.40 15.07 9.60
C VAL A 133 -3.62 15.77 8.50
N ASP A 134 -3.68 15.22 7.28
CA ASP A 134 -2.91 15.74 6.13
C ASP A 134 -1.39 15.86 6.44
N GLY A 135 -0.88 14.99 7.32
CA GLY A 135 0.52 14.95 7.75
C GLY A 135 0.89 15.90 8.91
N GLU A 136 -0.01 16.78 9.34
CA GLU A 136 0.21 17.65 10.50
C GLU A 136 -0.25 16.97 11.79
N LYS A 137 0.63 16.94 12.81
CA LYS A 137 0.30 16.33 14.11
C LYS A 137 -0.84 17.08 14.79
N VAL A 138 -1.85 16.33 15.20
CA VAL A 138 -2.96 16.84 16.00
C VAL A 138 -2.70 16.49 17.47
N PRO A 139 -2.59 17.49 18.36
CA PRO A 139 -2.46 17.22 19.78
C PRO A 139 -3.78 16.65 20.30
N LEU A 140 -3.73 15.44 20.84
CA LEU A 140 -4.86 14.77 21.47
C LEU A 140 -4.49 14.41 22.90
N THR A 141 -5.46 14.49 23.80
CA THR A 141 -5.35 13.83 25.09
C THR A 141 -5.37 12.30 24.89
N ARG A 142 -4.91 11.57 25.92
CA ARG A 142 -4.92 10.11 25.90
C ARG A 142 -6.32 9.54 25.58
N MET A 143 -7.36 10.10 26.19
CA MET A 143 -8.74 9.61 26.01
C MET A 143 -9.25 9.89 24.60
N GLU A 144 -8.97 11.07 24.04
CA GLU A 144 -9.35 11.40 22.66
C GLU A 144 -8.65 10.50 21.65
N TYR A 145 -7.36 10.20 21.88
CA TYR A 145 -6.63 9.26 21.05
C TYR A 145 -7.25 7.85 21.13
N GLU A 146 -7.51 7.33 22.33
CA GLU A 146 -8.07 5.98 22.53
C GLU A 146 -9.45 5.85 21.86
N VAL A 147 -10.30 6.88 21.95
CA VAL A 147 -11.59 6.91 21.24
C VAL A 147 -11.38 6.94 19.73
N LEU A 148 -10.46 7.77 19.25
CA LEU A 148 -10.20 7.90 17.81
C LEU A 148 -9.62 6.62 17.19
N GLU A 149 -8.69 5.97 17.89
CA GLU A 149 -8.14 4.66 17.54
C GLU A 149 -9.22 3.59 17.51
N PHE A 150 -10.09 3.57 18.53
CA PHE A 150 -11.20 2.62 18.60
C PHE A 150 -12.16 2.78 17.41
N LEU A 151 -12.53 4.03 17.07
CA LEU A 151 -13.37 4.33 15.91
C LEU A 151 -12.68 3.98 14.58
N ALA A 152 -11.38 4.29 14.46
CA ALA A 152 -10.61 4.06 13.25
C ALA A 152 -10.38 2.56 12.97
N THR A 153 -10.21 1.75 14.03
CA THR A 153 -10.09 0.29 13.94
C THR A 153 -11.39 -0.36 13.50
N HIS A 154 -12.54 0.20 13.88
CA HIS A 154 -13.89 -0.32 13.55
C HIS A 154 -14.56 0.44 12.40
N LYS A 155 -13.76 0.96 11.45
CA LYS A 155 -14.26 1.77 10.33
C LYS A 155 -15.43 1.10 9.59
N GLY A 156 -16.45 1.90 9.27
CA GLY A 156 -17.64 1.43 8.53
C GLY A 156 -18.70 0.75 9.38
N THR A 157 -18.53 0.69 10.70
CA THR A 157 -19.53 0.19 11.65
C THR A 157 -20.00 1.31 12.57
N THR A 158 -21.31 1.44 12.78
CA THR A 158 -21.84 2.37 13.79
C THR A 158 -21.61 1.78 15.18
N LEU A 159 -20.85 2.49 16.01
CA LEU A 159 -20.55 2.08 17.38
C LEU A 159 -21.48 2.80 18.37
N THR A 160 -21.95 2.08 19.39
CA THR A 160 -22.73 2.63 20.49
C THR A 160 -21.82 3.25 21.54
N LYS A 161 -22.36 4.18 22.33
CA LYS A 161 -21.62 4.86 23.40
C LYS A 161 -21.49 4.00 24.68
N GLU A 162 -22.37 3.01 24.82
CA GLU A 162 -22.36 1.98 25.86
C GLU A 162 -21.42 0.84 25.46
#